data_AF-A0A9P9MHH2-F1
#
_entry.id   AF-A0A9P9MHH2-F1
#
_cell.length_a   1.000
_cell.length_b   1.000
_cell.length_c   1.000
_cell.angle_alpha   90.00
_cell.angle_beta   90.00
_cell.angle_gamma   90.00
#
_symmetry.space_group_name_H-M   'P 1'
#
loop_
_entity.id
_entity.type
_entity.pdbx_description
1 polymer ?
#
loop_
_entity_poly.entity_id
_entity_poly.type
_entity_poly.pdbx_seq_one_letter_code
_entity_poly.pdbx_strand_id
1 'polypeptide(L)'
;MTPCFEEKELTEKAAVWIQEWQRSELRSRLSVFLQEHAKKTLERVDKIMCFGLGCFPTQWERSRQRSYTQHLAACTVRDLIAQQQGGAAPQIFAQDPSYCAAGMSYIQSHFNMSILDDPEGFKALDGHTFVLSFAPNVPVRQITLGLTHESNGPAGLFCDRIRSEGLECNGKRCEDGRVCPYTTCEPSPAVWKYKQESYWIEYRDRDEQNYFGEVGVYLKKRA
;
A
#
# COMPACT_ATOMS: atom_id res chain seq x y z
N MET A 1 12.25 -9.98 -21.79
CA MET A 1 10.79 -9.90 -21.57
C MET A 1 10.32 -8.61 -22.21
N THR A 2 9.29 -8.63 -23.07
CA THR A 2 8.77 -7.41 -23.71
C THR A 2 8.23 -6.45 -22.65
N PRO A 3 8.51 -5.13 -22.74
CA PRO A 3 7.91 -4.15 -21.85
C PRO A 3 6.38 -4.28 -21.85
N CYS A 4 5.75 -4.16 -20.68
CA CYS A 4 4.30 -4.15 -20.62
C CYS A 4 3.70 -2.78 -21.02
N PHE A 5 4.55 -1.78 -21.32
CA PHE A 5 4.16 -0.44 -21.73
C PHE A 5 5.26 0.31 -22.48
N GLU A 6 4.85 1.37 -23.18
CA GLU A 6 5.72 2.38 -23.75
C GLU A 6 5.77 3.59 -22.82
N GLU A 7 6.97 4.04 -22.45
CA GLU A 7 7.17 5.12 -21.47
C GLU A 7 6.52 6.45 -21.91
N LYS A 8 6.54 6.73 -23.22
CA LYS A 8 5.93 7.93 -23.80
C LYS A 8 4.42 7.99 -23.52
N GLU A 9 3.72 6.88 -23.73
CA GLU A 9 2.27 6.81 -23.46
C GLU A 9 1.94 7.03 -21.99
N LEU A 10 2.76 6.44 -21.10
CA LEU A 10 2.57 6.58 -19.66
C LEU A 10 2.77 8.04 -19.23
N THR A 11 3.80 8.69 -19.77
CA THR A 11 4.15 10.08 -19.47
C THR A 11 3.08 11.06 -19.97
N GLU A 12 2.50 10.83 -21.15
CA GLU A 12 1.41 11.66 -21.68
C GLU A 12 0.17 11.65 -20.76
N LYS A 13 -0.10 10.53 -20.09
CA LYS A 13 -1.26 10.38 -19.19
C LYS A 13 -0.96 10.77 -17.74
N ALA A 14 0.30 10.67 -17.32
CA ALA A 14 0.74 10.91 -15.95
C ALA A 14 0.22 12.25 -15.38
N ALA A 15 0.24 13.33 -16.17
CA ALA A 15 -0.23 14.64 -15.71
C ALA A 15 -1.71 14.64 -15.29
N VAL A 16 -2.55 13.93 -16.03
CA VAL A 16 -3.99 13.81 -15.71
C VAL A 16 -4.17 13.02 -14.42
N TRP A 17 -3.51 11.88 -14.29
CA TRP A 17 -3.65 11.02 -13.10
C TRP A 17 -3.10 11.67 -11.84
N ILE A 18 -2.02 12.45 -11.95
CA ILE A 18 -1.50 13.27 -10.85
C ILE A 18 -2.56 14.27 -10.39
N GLN A 19 -3.21 14.97 -11.32
CA GLN A 19 -4.27 15.94 -10.98
C GLN A 19 -5.49 15.25 -10.35
N GLU A 20 -5.90 14.10 -10.87
CA GLU A 20 -7.00 13.30 -10.30
C GLU A 20 -6.67 12.84 -8.88
N TRP A 21 -5.48 12.28 -8.66
CA TRP A 21 -5.03 11.89 -7.33
C TRP A 21 -4.99 13.08 -6.35
N GLN A 22 -4.46 14.22 -6.78
CA GLN A 22 -4.39 15.43 -5.95
C GLN A 22 -5.78 15.94 -5.53
N ARG A 23 -6.80 15.73 -6.36
CA ARG A 23 -8.19 16.13 -6.10
C ARG A 23 -9.04 15.05 -5.43
N SER A 24 -8.55 13.82 -5.33
CA SER A 24 -9.30 12.70 -4.75
C SER A 24 -9.61 12.91 -3.25
N GLU A 25 -10.79 12.45 -2.83
CA GLU A 25 -11.22 12.46 -1.45
C GLU A 25 -10.31 11.54 -0.62
N LEU A 26 -9.93 10.38 -1.16
CA LEU A 26 -9.01 9.46 -0.48
C LEU A 26 -7.68 10.15 -0.11
N ARG A 27 -7.06 10.89 -1.04
CA ARG A 27 -5.83 11.65 -0.76
C ARG A 27 -6.07 12.70 0.32
N SER A 28 -7.20 13.41 0.27
CA SER A 28 -7.56 14.41 1.27
C SER A 28 -7.70 13.80 2.67
N ARG A 29 -8.47 12.72 2.79
CA ARG A 29 -8.71 12.00 4.05
C ARG A 29 -7.44 11.38 4.61
N LEU A 30 -6.61 10.78 3.75
CA LEU A 30 -5.28 10.28 4.12
C LEU A 30 -4.42 11.41 4.69
N SER A 31 -4.43 12.58 4.04
CA SER A 31 -3.65 13.74 4.50
C SER A 31 -4.09 14.23 5.87
N VAL A 32 -5.40 14.44 6.06
CA VAL A 32 -5.96 14.87 7.35
C VAL A 32 -5.62 13.87 8.45
N PHE A 33 -5.85 12.58 8.21
CA PHE A 33 -5.60 11.52 9.18
C PHE A 33 -4.13 11.43 9.59
N LEU A 34 -3.20 11.42 8.61
CA LEU A 34 -1.77 11.39 8.92
C LEU A 34 -1.31 12.68 9.63
N GLN A 35 -1.79 13.84 9.22
CA GLN A 35 -1.47 15.12 9.91
C GLN A 35 -1.96 15.13 11.36
N GLU A 36 -3.13 14.56 11.63
CA GLU A 36 -3.72 14.55 12.97
C GLU A 36 -3.02 13.57 13.94
N HIS A 37 -2.63 12.40 13.43
CA HIS A 37 -2.20 11.28 14.27
C HIS A 37 -0.70 10.98 14.19
N ALA A 38 -0.05 11.16 13.03
CA ALA A 38 1.32 10.70 12.84
C ALA A 38 2.32 11.35 13.81
N LYS A 39 2.20 12.67 14.07
CA LYS A 39 3.06 13.35 15.05
C LYS A 39 2.89 12.83 16.48
N LYS A 40 1.67 12.38 16.82
CA LYS A 40 1.35 11.86 18.15
C LYS A 40 1.86 10.43 18.33
N THR A 41 1.91 9.65 17.25
CA THR A 41 2.06 8.19 17.35
C THR A 41 3.29 7.59 16.68
N LEU A 42 3.83 8.20 15.63
CA LEU A 42 5.00 7.63 14.94
C LEU A 42 6.25 7.95 15.75
N GLU A 43 6.85 6.97 16.43
CA GLU A 43 8.17 7.15 17.05
C GLU A 43 9.21 7.59 16.01
N ARG A 44 9.40 6.72 15.01
CA ARG A 44 10.21 6.96 13.81
C ARG A 44 9.77 5.99 12.73
N VAL A 45 9.56 6.51 11.54
CA VAL A 45 9.40 5.78 10.29
C VAL A 45 10.53 6.20 9.38
N ASP A 46 11.40 5.27 9.04
CA ASP A 46 12.52 5.49 8.12
C ASP A 46 12.32 4.78 6.78
N LYS A 47 11.35 3.87 6.71
CA LYS A 47 11.05 3.08 5.52
C LYS A 47 9.57 2.98 5.24
N ILE A 48 9.22 3.04 3.96
CA ILE A 48 7.92 2.64 3.44
C ILE A 48 8.12 1.39 2.59
N MET A 49 7.37 0.33 2.85
CA MET A 49 7.42 -0.90 2.06
C MET A 49 6.11 -1.12 1.31
N CYS A 50 6.17 -1.09 -0.01
CA CYS A 50 5.04 -1.27 -0.91
C CYS A 50 5.02 -2.69 -1.48
N PHE A 51 3.91 -3.41 -1.30
CA PHE A 51 3.68 -4.74 -1.87
C PHE A 51 2.45 -4.76 -2.77
N GLY A 52 2.61 -5.24 -4.01
CA GLY A 52 1.45 -5.50 -4.88
C GLY A 52 0.81 -4.23 -5.45
N LEU A 53 1.61 -3.26 -5.89
CA LEU A 53 1.13 -2.01 -6.50
C LEU A 53 0.95 -2.12 -8.03
N GLY A 54 1.47 -3.17 -8.64
CA GLY A 54 1.36 -3.51 -10.05
C GLY A 54 2.22 -2.68 -10.99
N CYS A 55 2.54 -3.25 -12.15
CA CYS A 55 3.21 -2.52 -13.24
C CYS A 55 2.22 -1.67 -14.07
N PHE A 56 2.55 -1.30 -15.31
CA PHE A 56 1.79 -0.32 -16.12
C PHE A 56 1.17 -0.88 -17.42
N PRO A 57 0.49 -2.03 -17.42
CA PRO A 57 0.15 -2.77 -18.64
C PRO A 57 -0.68 -1.97 -19.66
N THR A 58 -0.23 -1.90 -20.92
CA THR A 58 -0.92 -1.19 -22.01
C THR A 58 -2.31 -1.72 -22.32
N GLN A 59 -2.47 -3.04 -22.28
CA GLN A 59 -3.75 -3.66 -22.64
C GLN A 59 -4.89 -3.36 -21.64
N TRP A 60 -4.57 -2.84 -20.45
CA TRP A 60 -5.54 -2.63 -19.37
C TRP A 60 -5.40 -1.23 -18.78
N GLU A 61 -5.93 -0.22 -19.48
CA GLU A 61 -5.82 1.19 -19.10
C GLU A 61 -6.22 1.47 -17.65
N ARG A 62 -7.32 0.88 -17.18
CA ARG A 62 -7.76 1.01 -15.78
C ARG A 62 -6.74 0.44 -14.79
N SER A 63 -6.12 -0.71 -15.12
CA SER A 63 -5.08 -1.30 -14.27
C SER A 63 -3.80 -0.46 -14.27
N ARG A 64 -3.44 0.09 -15.42
CA ARG A 64 -2.30 1.02 -15.57
C ARG A 64 -2.47 2.27 -14.68
N GLN A 65 -3.62 2.94 -14.80
CA GLN A 65 -3.94 4.11 -13.98
C GLN A 65 -4.02 3.77 -12.49
N ARG A 66 -4.67 2.66 -12.13
CA ARG A 66 -4.69 2.15 -10.75
C ARG A 66 -3.28 2.03 -10.18
N SER A 67 -2.41 1.32 -10.87
CA SER A 67 -1.05 1.09 -10.42
C SER A 67 -0.29 2.41 -10.28
N TYR A 68 -0.38 3.31 -11.26
CA TYR A 68 0.22 4.63 -11.16
C TYR A 68 -0.26 5.41 -9.92
N THR A 69 -1.57 5.46 -9.68
CA THR A 69 -2.16 6.15 -8.53
C THR A 69 -1.73 5.53 -7.19
N GLN A 70 -1.59 4.20 -7.11
CA GLN A 70 -1.10 3.54 -5.90
C GLN A 70 0.37 3.90 -5.58
N HIS A 71 1.21 4.11 -6.61
CA HIS A 71 2.57 4.63 -6.41
C HIS A 71 2.55 6.11 -5.97
N LEU A 72 1.64 6.93 -6.50
CA LEU A 72 1.43 8.31 -6.01
C LEU A 72 0.99 8.33 -4.53
N ALA A 73 0.17 7.37 -4.11
CA ALA A 73 -0.23 7.25 -2.70
C ALA A 73 0.98 6.96 -1.80
N ALA A 74 1.90 6.09 -2.22
CA ALA A 74 3.15 5.85 -1.48
C ALA A 74 3.99 7.13 -1.32
N CYS A 75 4.15 7.90 -2.40
CA CYS A 75 4.84 9.20 -2.34
C CYS A 75 4.13 10.19 -1.40
N THR A 76 2.80 10.22 -1.43
CA THR A 76 2.01 11.07 -0.53
C THR A 76 2.21 10.69 0.94
N VAL A 77 2.22 9.39 1.26
CA VAL A 77 2.51 8.90 2.61
C VAL A 77 3.92 9.31 3.03
N ARG A 78 4.93 9.12 2.17
CA ARG A 78 6.32 9.55 2.43
C ARG A 78 6.39 11.02 2.81
N ASP A 79 5.83 11.88 1.96
CA ASP A 79 5.97 13.32 2.12
C ASP A 79 5.24 13.82 3.39
N LEU A 80 4.07 13.25 3.69
CA LEU A 80 3.33 13.54 4.92
C LEU A 80 4.10 13.07 6.16
N ILE A 81 4.62 11.84 6.16
CA ILE A 81 5.41 11.32 7.29
C ILE A 81 6.67 12.18 7.49
N ALA A 82 7.38 12.51 6.41
CA ALA A 82 8.57 13.37 6.47
C ALA A 82 8.26 14.73 7.11
N GLN A 83 7.16 15.36 6.70
CA GLN A 83 6.70 16.62 7.28
C GLN A 83 6.40 16.51 8.78
N GLN A 84 5.78 15.40 9.22
CA GLN A 84 5.40 15.22 10.62
C GLN A 84 6.60 14.88 11.53
N GLN A 85 7.61 14.19 10.99
CA GLN A 85 8.82 13.83 11.74
C GLN A 85 9.86 14.95 11.80
N GLY A 86 9.79 15.94 10.90
CA GLY A 86 10.75 17.05 10.83
C GLY A 86 12.18 16.62 10.47
N GLY A 87 12.33 15.44 9.87
CA GLY A 87 13.62 14.81 9.54
C GLY A 87 13.69 14.35 8.08
N ALA A 88 14.63 13.45 7.80
CA ALA A 88 14.77 12.85 6.47
C ALA A 88 13.48 12.10 6.08
N ALA A 89 13.11 12.20 4.80
CA ALA A 89 11.97 11.48 4.27
C ALA A 89 12.24 9.96 4.32
N PRO A 90 11.24 9.13 4.68
CA PRO A 90 11.40 7.68 4.62
C PRO A 90 11.79 7.21 3.21
N GLN A 91 12.69 6.24 3.12
CA GLN A 91 12.98 5.59 1.83
C GLN A 91 11.79 4.71 1.45
N ILE A 92 11.35 4.80 0.19
CA ILE A 92 10.30 3.92 -0.33
C ILE A 92 10.96 2.72 -1.01
N PHE A 93 10.57 1.53 -0.59
CA PHE A 93 10.87 0.27 -1.24
C PHE A 93 9.60 -0.28 -1.87
N ALA A 94 9.73 -0.94 -3.02
CA ALA A 94 8.61 -1.62 -3.67
C ALA A 94 9.01 -3.03 -4.11
N GLN A 95 8.10 -3.98 -3.91
CA GLN A 95 8.24 -5.35 -4.37
C GLN A 95 6.91 -5.78 -5.02
N ASP A 96 6.98 -6.18 -6.29
CA ASP A 96 5.85 -6.74 -7.01
C ASP A 96 6.34 -7.71 -8.09
N PRO A 97 5.94 -9.00 -8.03
CA PRO A 97 6.32 -9.99 -9.05
C PRO A 97 5.85 -9.65 -10.48
N SER A 98 4.90 -8.72 -10.64
CA SER A 98 4.41 -8.27 -11.95
C SER A 98 5.26 -7.17 -12.60
N TYR A 99 6.26 -6.63 -11.90
CA TYR A 99 7.14 -5.61 -12.48
C TYR A 99 7.97 -6.18 -13.64
N CYS A 100 7.85 -5.54 -14.81
CA CYS A 100 8.80 -5.73 -15.90
C CYS A 100 9.99 -4.75 -15.78
N ALA A 101 11.07 -5.00 -16.52
CA ALA A 101 12.28 -4.16 -16.46
C ALA A 101 12.02 -2.67 -16.74
N ALA A 102 11.18 -2.36 -17.73
CA ALA A 102 10.77 -0.98 -18.01
C ALA A 102 10.00 -0.35 -16.84
N GLY A 103 9.15 -1.13 -16.17
CA GLY A 103 8.39 -0.67 -15.03
C GLY A 103 9.26 -0.36 -13.83
N MET A 104 10.22 -1.24 -13.53
CA MET A 104 11.20 -1.01 -12.46
C MET A 104 11.99 0.29 -12.70
N SER A 105 12.53 0.46 -13.92
CA SER A 105 13.26 1.67 -14.30
C SER A 105 12.41 2.93 -14.13
N TYR A 106 11.17 2.89 -14.61
CA TYR A 106 10.23 4.02 -14.51
C TYR A 106 9.88 4.34 -13.05
N ILE A 107 9.62 3.33 -12.23
CA ILE A 107 9.29 3.50 -10.81
C ILE A 107 10.46 4.16 -10.07
N GLN A 108 11.68 3.70 -10.34
CA GLN A 108 12.90 4.27 -9.76
C GLN A 108 13.09 5.73 -10.16
N SER A 109 12.95 6.07 -11.45
CA SER A 109 13.22 7.42 -11.95
C SER A 109 12.12 8.43 -11.60
N HIS A 110 10.84 8.04 -11.65
CA HIS A 110 9.72 8.98 -11.52
C HIS A 110 9.12 9.05 -10.12
N PHE A 111 9.22 7.98 -9.33
CA PHE A 111 8.67 7.96 -7.97
C PHE A 111 9.74 7.97 -6.87
N ASN A 112 11.03 7.83 -7.24
CA ASN A 112 12.14 7.74 -6.31
C ASN A 112 11.96 6.59 -5.30
N MET A 113 11.66 5.40 -5.82
CA MET A 113 11.51 4.17 -5.03
C MET A 113 12.61 3.18 -5.38
N SER A 114 13.09 2.42 -4.40
CA SER A 114 14.02 1.30 -4.61
C SER A 114 13.23 0.01 -4.83
N ILE A 115 13.47 -0.68 -5.94
CA ILE A 115 12.86 -1.99 -6.19
C ILE A 115 13.65 -3.07 -5.48
N LEU A 116 12.95 -3.97 -4.79
CA LEU A 116 13.53 -5.15 -4.15
C LEU A 116 13.04 -6.41 -4.85
N ASP A 117 13.94 -7.37 -5.02
CA ASP A 117 13.60 -8.70 -5.53
C ASP A 117 12.74 -9.46 -4.51
N ASP A 118 11.86 -10.34 -4.97
CA ASP A 118 11.10 -11.23 -4.08
C ASP A 118 12.02 -12.33 -3.52
N PRO A 119 12.11 -12.54 -2.19
CA PRO A 119 11.30 -11.97 -1.09
C PRO A 119 12.00 -10.92 -0.21
N GLU A 120 12.98 -10.18 -0.73
CA GLU A 120 13.79 -9.22 0.04
C GLU A 120 12.97 -8.09 0.69
N GLY A 121 11.83 -7.71 0.11
CA GLY A 121 10.89 -6.75 0.71
C GLY A 121 10.37 -7.20 2.07
N PHE A 122 10.15 -8.50 2.28
CA PHE A 122 9.75 -9.01 3.60
C PHE A 122 10.90 -8.96 4.61
N LYS A 123 12.14 -9.21 4.17
CA LYS A 123 13.33 -9.14 5.03
C LYS A 123 13.64 -7.71 5.47
N ALA A 124 13.18 -6.71 4.71
CA ALA A 124 13.37 -5.30 5.02
C ALA A 124 12.40 -4.76 6.10
N LEU A 125 11.39 -5.55 6.52
CA LEU A 125 10.37 -5.14 7.47
C LEU A 125 10.90 -5.10 8.91
N ASP A 126 10.56 -4.02 9.62
CA ASP A 126 10.79 -3.84 11.04
C ASP A 126 9.70 -2.97 11.68
N GLY A 127 9.83 -2.69 12.98
CA GLY A 127 8.91 -1.83 13.74
C GLY A 127 8.83 -0.37 13.28
N HIS A 128 9.79 0.09 12.46
CA HIS A 128 9.88 1.44 11.91
C HIS A 128 9.38 1.53 10.45
N THR A 129 8.80 0.45 9.95
CA THR A 129 8.31 0.40 8.57
C THR A 129 6.83 0.78 8.48
N PHE A 130 6.47 1.65 7.54
CA PHE A 130 5.08 1.87 7.13
C PHE A 130 4.79 1.03 5.87
N VAL A 131 3.75 0.20 5.89
CA VAL A 131 3.51 -0.78 4.81
C VAL A 131 2.29 -0.40 3.98
N LEU A 132 2.42 -0.43 2.65
CA LEU A 132 1.31 -0.32 1.69
C LEU A 132 1.07 -1.67 1.02
N SER A 133 -0.20 -2.13 0.97
CA SER A 133 -0.53 -3.37 0.25
C SER A 133 -2.00 -3.44 -0.18
N PHE A 134 -2.26 -3.52 -1.50
CA PHE A 134 -3.62 -3.42 -2.06
C PHE A 134 -4.09 -4.64 -2.85
N ALA A 135 -3.20 -5.36 -3.53
CA ALA A 135 -3.58 -6.57 -4.27
C ALA A 135 -2.54 -7.69 -4.16
N PRO A 136 -2.04 -8.03 -2.96
CA PRO A 136 -1.03 -9.06 -2.83
C PRO A 136 -1.61 -10.46 -3.10
N ASN A 137 -0.86 -11.29 -3.81
CA ASN A 137 -1.14 -12.73 -3.98
C ASN A 137 -0.63 -13.59 -2.80
N VAL A 138 -0.21 -12.96 -1.69
CA VAL A 138 0.33 -13.58 -0.48
C VAL A 138 -0.22 -12.86 0.77
N PRO A 139 -0.19 -13.45 1.97
CA PRO A 139 -0.75 -12.85 3.19
C PRO A 139 0.15 -11.76 3.79
N VAL A 140 0.38 -10.66 3.07
CA VAL A 140 1.31 -9.57 3.44
C VAL A 140 1.04 -9.04 4.86
N ARG A 141 -0.23 -8.81 5.23
CA ARG A 141 -0.60 -8.26 6.55
C ARG A 141 -0.17 -9.19 7.69
N GLN A 142 -0.41 -10.50 7.54
CA GLN A 142 -0.02 -11.51 8.52
C GLN A 142 1.49 -11.66 8.61
N ILE A 143 2.17 -11.74 7.46
CA ILE A 143 3.64 -11.85 7.40
C ILE A 143 4.27 -10.61 8.04
N THR A 144 3.76 -9.41 7.73
CA THR A 144 4.24 -8.16 8.32
C THR A 144 4.15 -8.20 9.84
N LEU A 145 2.99 -8.57 10.40
CA LEU A 145 2.83 -8.65 11.85
C LEU A 145 3.68 -9.75 12.49
N GLY A 146 3.87 -10.88 11.82
CA GLY A 146 4.77 -11.93 12.28
C GLY A 146 6.23 -11.47 12.33
N LEU A 147 6.71 -10.79 11.29
CA LEU A 147 8.10 -10.32 11.21
C LEU A 147 8.39 -9.10 12.09
N THR A 148 7.36 -8.33 12.45
CA THR A 148 7.49 -7.11 13.29
C THR A 148 6.95 -7.30 14.71
N HIS A 149 6.72 -8.54 15.13
CA HIS A 149 6.07 -8.85 16.42
C HIS A 149 6.83 -8.32 17.63
N GLU A 150 8.18 -8.32 17.60
CA GLU A 150 9.03 -7.79 18.68
C GLU A 150 8.80 -6.29 18.91
N SER A 151 8.32 -5.58 17.90
CA SER A 151 7.98 -4.15 17.95
C SER A 151 6.48 -3.89 18.07
N ASN A 152 5.68 -4.91 18.41
CA ASN A 152 4.22 -4.88 18.42
C ASN A 152 3.60 -4.46 17.06
N GLY A 153 4.22 -4.87 15.96
CA GLY A 153 3.75 -4.57 14.60
C GLY A 153 4.54 -3.46 13.90
N PRO A 154 4.21 -3.19 12.62
CA PRO A 154 4.82 -2.11 11.84
C PRO A 154 4.42 -0.74 12.42
N ALA A 155 5.03 0.33 11.92
CA ALA A 155 4.65 1.68 12.31
C ALA A 155 3.26 2.07 11.77
N GLY A 156 2.89 1.54 10.61
CA GLY A 156 1.58 1.72 10.03
C GLY A 156 1.29 0.74 8.89
N LEU A 157 0.01 0.59 8.58
CA LEU A 157 -0.50 -0.18 7.45
C LEU A 157 -1.48 0.66 6.65
N PHE A 158 -1.30 0.74 5.34
CA PHE A 158 -2.32 1.21 4.41
C PHE A 158 -2.64 0.07 3.44
N CYS A 159 -3.78 -0.58 3.68
CA CYS A 159 -4.10 -1.84 3.03
C CYS A 159 -5.60 -2.05 2.89
N ASP A 160 -6.00 -3.19 2.32
CA ASP A 160 -7.38 -3.64 2.34
C ASP A 160 -7.98 -3.55 3.74
N ARG A 161 -9.25 -3.17 3.79
CA ARG A 161 -10.01 -3.00 5.02
C ARG A 161 -9.94 -4.25 5.90
N ILE A 162 -9.61 -4.07 7.17
CA ILE A 162 -9.61 -5.13 8.19
C ILE A 162 -11.04 -5.24 8.75
N ARG A 163 -11.84 -6.18 8.22
CA ARG A 163 -13.29 -6.25 8.45
C ARG A 163 -13.72 -7.04 9.68
N SER A 164 -12.96 -8.06 10.07
CA SER A 164 -13.30 -8.96 11.18
C SER A 164 -12.04 -9.60 11.77
N GLU A 165 -12.22 -10.48 12.75
CA GLU A 165 -11.15 -11.28 13.35
C GLU A 165 -10.63 -12.39 12.41
N GLY A 166 -11.27 -12.62 11.27
CA GLY A 166 -10.85 -13.66 10.31
C GLY A 166 -11.12 -15.10 10.77
N LEU A 167 -11.92 -15.29 11.83
CA LEU A 167 -12.38 -16.60 12.31
C LEU A 167 -13.66 -17.09 11.59
N GLU A 168 -14.24 -16.25 10.73
CA GLU A 168 -15.43 -16.61 9.95
C GLU A 168 -15.02 -17.55 8.80
N CYS A 169 -15.08 -18.85 9.08
CA CYS A 169 -14.75 -19.93 8.15
C CYS A 169 -15.79 -20.10 7.04
N ASN A 170 -15.97 -19.10 6.17
CA ASN A 170 -16.75 -19.25 4.94
C ASN A 170 -15.80 -19.35 3.77
N GLY A 171 -15.16 -20.53 3.63
CA GLY A 171 -14.20 -20.85 2.57
C GLY A 171 -14.52 -20.11 1.27
N LYS A 172 -13.53 -19.37 0.77
CA LYS A 172 -13.79 -18.27 -0.16
C LYS A 172 -14.24 -18.81 -1.49
N ARG A 173 -15.51 -18.62 -1.80
CA ARG A 173 -16.05 -18.89 -3.11
C ARG A 173 -16.50 -17.56 -3.70
N CYS A 174 -16.07 -17.28 -4.93
CA CYS A 174 -16.77 -16.34 -5.79
C CYS A 174 -18.26 -16.76 -5.86
N GLU A 175 -19.15 -15.86 -6.30
CA GLU A 175 -20.57 -16.19 -6.50
C GLU A 175 -20.76 -17.42 -7.41
N ASP A 176 -19.78 -17.70 -8.29
CA ASP A 176 -19.73 -18.88 -9.16
C ASP A 176 -19.12 -20.15 -8.54
N GLY A 177 -18.80 -20.13 -7.24
CA GLY A 177 -18.24 -21.28 -6.53
C GLY A 177 -16.72 -21.43 -6.62
N ARG A 178 -16.00 -20.62 -7.42
CA ARG A 178 -14.53 -20.72 -7.55
C ARG A 178 -13.81 -20.14 -6.34
N VAL A 179 -12.72 -20.78 -5.91
CA VAL A 179 -11.82 -20.17 -4.93
C VAL A 179 -11.16 -18.95 -5.56
N CYS A 180 -11.41 -17.76 -5.03
CA CYS A 180 -10.84 -16.53 -5.57
C CYS A 180 -9.34 -16.44 -5.20
N PRO A 181 -8.41 -16.58 -6.16
CA PRO A 181 -6.98 -16.50 -5.87
C PRO A 181 -6.54 -15.09 -5.45
N TYR A 182 -7.41 -14.08 -5.61
CA TYR A 182 -7.16 -12.68 -5.28
C TYR A 182 -7.57 -12.31 -3.86
N THR A 183 -7.91 -13.30 -3.05
CA THR A 183 -8.20 -13.15 -1.63
C THR A 183 -7.15 -13.93 -0.86
N THR A 184 -5.90 -13.52 -0.91
CA THR A 184 -4.79 -14.26 -0.26
C THR A 184 -4.29 -13.59 1.01
N CYS A 185 -4.73 -12.37 1.28
CA CYS A 185 -4.43 -11.64 2.49
C CYS A 185 -5.74 -11.26 3.16
N GLU A 186 -6.30 -12.10 4.03
CA GLU A 186 -7.50 -11.76 4.82
C GLU A 186 -7.15 -11.10 6.13
N PRO A 187 -8.14 -10.65 6.90
CA PRO A 187 -7.96 -10.49 8.34
C PRO A 187 -7.57 -11.82 9.02
N SER A 188 -6.97 -11.69 10.20
CA SER A 188 -6.66 -12.75 11.15
C SER A 188 -6.73 -12.16 12.56
N PRO A 189 -6.74 -12.97 13.64
CA PRO A 189 -6.82 -12.43 15.00
C PRO A 189 -5.70 -11.42 15.30
N ALA A 190 -4.48 -11.66 14.83
CA ALA A 190 -3.36 -10.73 14.98
C ALA A 190 -3.59 -9.40 14.23
N VAL A 191 -4.08 -9.47 12.99
CA VAL A 191 -4.40 -8.27 12.17
C VAL A 191 -5.55 -7.48 12.79
N TRP A 192 -6.54 -8.17 13.32
CA TRP A 192 -7.67 -7.55 14.02
C TRP A 192 -7.23 -6.85 15.31
N LYS A 193 -6.43 -7.53 16.14
CA LYS A 193 -5.84 -6.95 17.35
C LYS A 193 -5.02 -5.70 17.02
N TYR A 194 -4.16 -5.76 16.00
CA TYR A 194 -3.37 -4.59 15.56
C TYR A 194 -4.27 -3.40 15.21
N LYS A 195 -5.39 -3.63 14.51
CA LYS A 195 -6.39 -2.57 14.23
C LYS A 195 -6.99 -2.00 15.52
N GLN A 196 -7.39 -2.83 16.47
CA GLN A 196 -7.98 -2.38 17.75
C GLN A 196 -7.01 -1.51 18.57
N GLU A 197 -5.72 -1.81 18.47
CA GLU A 197 -4.64 -1.10 19.15
C GLU A 197 -4.11 0.12 18.36
N SER A 198 -4.60 0.35 17.14
CA SER A 198 -4.19 1.45 16.26
C SER A 198 -5.14 2.65 16.30
N TYR A 199 -4.67 3.82 15.86
CA TYR A 199 -5.57 4.83 15.27
C TYR A 199 -5.87 4.42 13.83
N TRP A 200 -7.10 4.62 13.36
CA TRP A 200 -7.42 4.23 12.00
C TRP A 200 -8.52 5.05 11.36
N ILE A 201 -8.47 5.11 10.03
CA ILE A 201 -9.54 5.57 9.16
C ILE A 201 -9.77 4.52 8.07
N GLU A 202 -11.02 4.31 7.68
CA GLU A 202 -11.41 3.43 6.58
C GLU A 202 -12.14 4.22 5.50
N TYR A 203 -11.91 3.83 4.25
CA TYR A 203 -12.49 4.46 3.07
C TYR A 203 -12.97 3.41 2.08
N ARG A 204 -14.06 3.72 1.38
CA ARG A 204 -14.55 2.94 0.26
C ARG A 204 -14.32 3.74 -1.00
N ASP A 205 -13.32 3.36 -1.77
CA ASP A 205 -12.99 3.97 -3.06
C ASP A 205 -13.99 3.59 -4.16
N ARG A 206 -15.05 2.83 -3.82
CA ARG A 206 -16.14 2.48 -4.73
C ARG A 206 -16.98 3.68 -5.15
N ASP A 207 -16.96 4.75 -4.34
CA ASP A 207 -17.66 5.99 -4.65
C ASP A 207 -16.83 6.89 -5.61
N GLU A 208 -15.56 6.53 -5.86
CA GLU A 208 -14.67 7.12 -6.88
C GLU A 208 -14.31 6.08 -7.97
N GLN A 209 -13.08 6.13 -8.49
CA GLN A 209 -12.60 5.31 -9.61
C GLN A 209 -12.33 3.84 -9.23
N ASN A 210 -12.38 3.52 -7.93
CA ASN A 210 -12.17 2.19 -7.38
C ASN A 210 -10.80 1.60 -7.78
N TYR A 211 -9.74 2.38 -7.60
CA TYR A 211 -8.34 1.98 -7.71
C TYR A 211 -7.83 1.27 -6.46
N PHE A 212 -8.42 1.54 -5.29
CA PHE A 212 -8.00 0.98 -4.01
C PHE A 212 -8.99 -0.05 -3.47
N GLY A 213 -10.27 -0.01 -3.87
CA GLY A 213 -11.29 -0.87 -3.27
C GLY A 213 -11.76 -0.36 -1.91
N GLU A 214 -11.91 -1.25 -0.94
CA GLU A 214 -12.18 -0.87 0.44
C GLU A 214 -10.90 -0.96 1.24
N VAL A 215 -10.37 0.17 1.69
CA VAL A 215 -9.06 0.28 2.32
C VAL A 215 -9.14 0.92 3.69
N GLY A 216 -8.11 0.69 4.49
CA GLY A 216 -7.91 1.39 5.76
C GLY A 216 -6.46 1.77 5.96
N VAL A 217 -6.26 2.87 6.69
CA VAL A 217 -4.98 3.32 7.20
C VAL A 217 -4.98 3.08 8.70
N TYR A 218 -3.98 2.37 9.21
CA TYR A 218 -3.87 1.94 10.59
C TYR A 218 -2.49 2.35 11.13
N LEU A 219 -2.45 3.28 12.10
CA LEU A 219 -1.21 3.74 12.74
C LEU A 219 -1.07 3.11 14.12
N LYS A 220 0.07 2.45 14.36
CA LYS A 220 0.43 1.93 15.68
C LYS A 220 0.48 3.08 16.68
N LYS A 221 -0.15 2.91 17.84
CA LYS A 221 -0.06 3.86 18.96
C LYS A 221 1.30 3.74 19.63
N ARG A 222 1.85 4.85 20.13
CA ARG A 222 3.00 4.78 21.04
C ARG A 222 2.56 4.06 22.31
N ALA A 223 3.41 3.15 22.79
CA ALA A 223 3.26 2.53 24.09
C ALA A 223 3.54 3.54 25.21
#